data_AF-A0A496T472-F1
#
_entry.id   AF-A0A496T472-F1
#
_cell.length_a   1.000
_cell.length_b   1.000
_cell.length_c   1.000
_cell.angle_alpha   90.00
_cell.angle_beta   90.00
_cell.angle_gamma   90.00
#
_symmetry.space_group_name_H-M   'P 1'
#
loop_
_entity.id
_entity.type
_entity.pdbx_description
1 polymer ?
#
loop_
_entity_poly.entity_id
_entity_poly.type
_entity_poly.pdbx_seq_one_letter_code
_entity_poly.pdbx_strand_id
1 'polypeptide(L)'
;ENLDDSSKVIVLTRDRVRKYKNLANRSYDVKPAEGGHGGADPLICQDFVDMLISGREPLATPVAGRMSVAVGCAATESLRSGGKVVEVAPLP
;
A
#
# COMPACT_ATOMS: atom_id res chain seq x y z
N GLU A 1 -6.70 -11.81 11.36
CA GLU A 1 -6.57 -10.43 10.89
C GLU A 1 -5.34 -9.81 11.54
N ASN A 2 -4.71 -8.82 10.90
CA ASN A 2 -3.60 -8.08 11.53
C ASN A 2 -4.17 -7.16 12.61
N LEU A 3 -3.35 -6.83 13.61
CA LEU A 3 -3.71 -5.86 14.66
C LEU A 3 -3.03 -4.53 14.36
N ASP A 4 -3.77 -3.43 14.45
CA ASP A 4 -3.28 -2.07 14.21
C ASP A 4 -3.95 -1.10 15.17
N ASP A 5 -3.15 -0.36 15.94
CA ASP A 5 -3.59 0.69 16.86
C ASP A 5 -3.10 2.09 16.46
N SER A 6 -2.73 2.27 15.19
CA SER A 6 -2.09 3.48 14.60
C SER A 6 -0.64 3.74 15.04
N SER A 7 -0.19 3.16 16.16
CA SER A 7 1.20 3.26 16.64
C SER A 7 2.01 1.99 16.35
N LYS A 8 1.32 0.86 16.22
CA LYS A 8 1.93 -0.45 16.08
C LYS A 8 1.11 -1.34 15.17
N VAL A 9 1.77 -1.89 14.15
CA VAL A 9 1.19 -2.90 13.27
C VAL A 9 1.77 -4.26 13.61
N ILE A 10 0.89 -5.20 13.95
CA ILE A 10 1.24 -6.59 14.20
C ILE A 10 0.71 -7.44 13.05
N VAL A 11 1.63 -7.92 12.23
CA VAL A 11 1.33 -8.84 11.13
C VAL A 11 1.23 -10.25 11.70
N LEU A 12 0.02 -10.80 11.69
CA LEU A 12 -0.25 -12.16 12.16
C LEU A 12 -0.22 -13.13 10.99
N THR A 13 0.60 -14.15 11.13
CA THR A 13 0.67 -15.26 10.17
C THR A 13 -0.25 -16.39 10.59
N ARG A 14 -0.69 -17.19 9.62
CA ARG A 14 -1.68 -18.23 9.86
C ARG A 14 -1.07 -19.36 10.69
N ASP A 15 -1.59 -19.57 11.91
CA ASP A 15 -1.23 -20.69 12.77
C ASP A 15 -1.80 -22.00 12.23
N ARG A 16 -1.00 -22.71 11.44
CA ARG A 16 -1.39 -24.01 10.87
C ARG A 16 -1.23 -25.18 11.85
N VAL A 17 -0.43 -25.02 12.92
CA VAL A 17 -0.10 -26.12 13.85
C VAL A 17 0.01 -25.59 15.28
N ARG A 18 -0.94 -25.96 16.16
CA ARG A 18 -0.94 -25.59 17.60
C ARG A 18 0.25 -26.13 18.41
N LYS A 19 1.01 -27.09 17.85
CA LYS A 19 2.06 -27.84 18.53
C LYS A 19 3.41 -27.11 18.59
N TYR A 20 3.62 -26.08 17.76
CA TYR A 20 4.85 -25.30 17.72
C TYR A 20 4.55 -23.81 17.85
N LYS A 21 5.41 -23.09 18.57
CA LYS A 21 5.31 -21.63 18.70
C LYS A 21 5.58 -20.99 17.34
N ASN A 22 4.62 -20.26 16.81
CA ASN A 22 4.79 -19.55 15.55
C ASN A 22 5.61 -18.27 15.77
N LEU A 23 6.78 -18.22 15.15
CA LEU A 23 7.73 -17.10 15.24
C LEU A 23 7.67 -16.18 14.01
N ALA A 24 6.73 -16.41 13.09
CA ALA A 24 6.63 -15.64 11.85
C ALA A 24 5.81 -14.35 11.99
N ASN A 25 5.19 -14.10 13.15
CA ASN A 25 4.54 -12.83 13.43
C ASN A 25 5.58 -11.71 13.49
N ARG A 26 5.24 -10.55 12.94
CA ARG A 26 6.13 -9.37 12.94
C ARG A 26 5.41 -8.16 13.53
N SER A 27 6.12 -7.40 14.35
CA SER A 27 5.67 -6.11 14.86
C SER A 27 6.48 -4.99 14.22
N TYR A 28 5.80 -3.95 13.77
CA TYR A 28 6.41 -2.74 13.23
C TYR A 28 5.89 -1.54 14.03
N ASP A 29 6.82 -0.71 14.51
CA ASP A 29 6.49 0.55 15.15
C ASP A 29 6.30 1.62 14.06
N VAL A 30 5.16 2.28 14.09
CA VAL A 30 4.80 3.33 13.14
C VAL A 30 5.25 4.66 13.71
N LYS A 31 5.96 5.46 12.91
CA LYS A 31 6.41 6.79 13.35
C LYS A 31 5.19 7.69 13.55
N PRO A 32 5.12 8.44 14.66
CA PRO A 32 4.07 9.42 14.83
C PRO A 32 4.19 10.50 13.74
N ALA A 33 3.05 10.85 13.15
CA ALA A 33 2.95 11.91 12.16
C ALA A 33 1.60 12.62 12.35
N GLU A 34 1.57 13.90 11.96
CA GLU A 34 0.43 14.79 12.17
C GLU A 34 -0.34 15.02 10.88
N GLY A 35 -1.64 15.25 11.01
CA GLY A 35 -2.55 15.47 9.87
C GLY A 35 -3.42 14.25 9.56
N GLY A 36 -4.13 14.31 8.44
CA GLY A 36 -5.03 13.23 8.00
C GLY A 36 -4.28 11.98 7.54
N HIS A 37 -4.97 10.84 7.61
CA HIS A 37 -4.45 9.51 7.22
C HIS A 37 -3.07 9.17 7.81
N GLY A 38 -2.90 9.34 9.13
CA GLY A 38 -1.63 9.04 9.79
C GLY A 38 -0.48 9.95 9.33
N GLY A 39 -0.81 11.19 8.93
CA GLY A 39 0.13 12.19 8.45
C GLY A 39 0.58 12.05 7.00
N ALA A 40 -0.06 11.16 6.22
CA ALA A 40 0.22 11.04 4.79
C ALA A 40 -0.33 12.24 3.99
N ASP A 41 -1.50 12.78 4.36
CA ASP A 41 -2.18 13.81 3.57
C ASP A 41 -1.33 15.09 3.39
N PRO A 42 -0.72 15.67 4.45
CA PRO A 42 0.12 16.85 4.28
C PRO A 42 1.34 16.59 3.39
N LEU A 43 1.92 15.38 3.45
CA LEU A 43 3.09 15.03 2.65
C LEU A 43 2.76 14.90 1.17
N ILE A 44 1.64 14.25 0.82
CA ILE A 44 1.19 14.10 -0.56
C ILE A 44 0.82 15.47 -1.16
N CYS A 45 0.10 16.30 -0.40
CA CYS A 45 -0.23 17.67 -0.82
C CYS A 45 1.02 18.51 -1.06
N GLN A 46 2.01 18.42 -0.17
CA GLN A 46 3.26 19.16 -0.33
C GLN A 46 4.04 18.71 -1.57
N ASP A 47 4.13 17.40 -1.84
CA ASP A 47 4.82 16.86 -3.04
C ASP A 47 4.20 17.41 -4.33
N PHE A 48 2.86 17.50 -4.39
CA PHE A 48 2.15 18.11 -5.51
C PHE A 48 2.43 19.60 -5.66
N VAL A 49 2.44 20.36 -4.55
CA VAL A 49 2.72 21.80 -4.56
C VAL A 49 4.18 22.06 -4.95
N ASP A 50 5.13 21.27 -4.44
CA ASP A 50 6.55 21.36 -4.78
C ASP A 50 6.77 21.16 -6.28
N MET A 51 6.09 20.19 -6.89
CA MET A 51 6.11 19.99 -8.33
C MET A 51 5.66 21.24 -9.09
N LEU A 52 4.55 21.87 -8.66
CA LEU A 52 4.01 23.05 -9.33
C LEU A 52 4.89 24.29 -9.17
N ILE A 53 5.45 24.50 -7.98
CA ILE A 53 6.19 25.73 -7.66
C ILE A 53 7.66 25.64 -8.07
N SER A 54 8.30 24.51 -7.80
CA SER A 54 9.75 24.34 -7.96
C SER A 54 10.15 23.47 -9.15
N GLY A 55 9.19 22.82 -9.80
CA GLY A 55 9.46 21.84 -10.87
C GLY A 55 10.09 20.55 -10.34
N ARG A 56 10.03 20.30 -9.02
CA ARG A 56 10.49 19.04 -8.42
C ARG A 56 9.74 17.86 -9.02
N GLU A 57 10.46 16.80 -9.36
CA GLU A 57 9.81 15.56 -9.80
C GLU A 57 9.01 14.95 -8.63
N PRO A 58 7.70 14.73 -8.79
CA PRO A 58 6.87 14.20 -7.72
C PRO A 58 7.24 12.75 -7.44
N LEU A 59 7.16 12.35 -6.18
CA LEU A 59 7.34 10.94 -5.80
C LEU A 59 6.25 10.07 -6.43
N ALA A 60 5.01 10.57 -6.44
CA ALA A 60 3.86 9.92 -7.05
C ALA A 60 3.61 10.45 -8.47
N THR A 61 4.32 9.90 -9.45
CA THR A 61 4.15 10.31 -10.85
C THR A 61 2.76 9.95 -11.41
N PRO A 62 2.29 10.64 -12.47
CA PRO A 62 1.03 10.28 -13.13
C PRO A 62 1.00 8.83 -13.64
N VAL A 63 2.17 8.30 -14.06
CA VAL A 63 2.34 6.91 -14.45
C VAL A 63 2.07 5.96 -13.29
N ALA A 64 2.59 6.26 -12.09
CA ALA A 64 2.29 5.48 -10.89
C ALA A 64 0.79 5.46 -10.58
N GLY A 65 0.12 6.62 -10.67
CA GLY A 65 -1.34 6.71 -10.51
C GLY A 65 -2.11 5.86 -11.53
N ARG A 66 -1.72 5.90 -12.80
CA ARG A 66 -2.31 5.06 -13.85
C ARG A 66 -2.12 3.57 -13.56
N MET A 67 -0.93 3.16 -13.13
CA MET A 67 -0.64 1.76 -12.82
C MET A 67 -1.46 1.25 -11.62
N SER A 68 -1.72 2.09 -10.61
CA SER A 68 -2.63 1.74 -9.50
C SER A 68 -4.03 1.36 -9.98
N VAL A 69 -4.58 2.11 -10.94
CA VAL A 69 -5.90 1.80 -11.54
C VAL A 69 -5.83 0.53 -12.39
N ALA A 70 -4.80 0.40 -13.22
CA ALA A 70 -4.63 -0.76 -14.10
C ALA A 70 -4.53 -2.09 -13.33
N VAL A 71 -3.84 -2.09 -12.18
CA VAL A 71 -3.80 -3.25 -11.29
C VAL A 71 -5.18 -3.59 -10.74
N GLY A 72 -5.99 -2.59 -10.36
CA GLY A 72 -7.37 -2.82 -9.90
C GLY A 72 -8.26 -3.49 -10.96
N CYS A 73 -8.13 -3.06 -12.22
CA CYS A 73 -8.81 -3.71 -13.34
C CYS A 73 -8.35 -5.17 -13.52
N ALA A 74 -7.04 -5.43 -13.58
CA ALA A 74 -6.49 -6.78 -13.73
C ALA A 74 -6.85 -7.70 -12.55
N ALA A 75 -6.84 -7.18 -11.31
CA ALA A 75 -7.23 -7.93 -10.12
C ALA A 75 -8.72 -8.33 -10.18
N THR A 76 -9.59 -7.43 -10.67
CA THR A 76 -11.02 -7.72 -10.85
C THR A 76 -11.23 -8.87 -11.85
N GLU A 77 -10.50 -8.86 -12.97
CA GLU A 77 -10.53 -9.93 -13.96
C GLU A 77 -9.97 -11.24 -13.40
N SER A 78 -8.87 -11.18 -12.67
CA SER A 78 -8.27 -12.32 -11.98
C SER A 78 -9.29 -13.00 -11.06
N LEU A 79 -9.93 -12.23 -10.18
CA LEU A 79 -10.93 -12.76 -9.24
C LEU A 79 -12.12 -13.43 -9.97
N ARG A 80 -12.60 -12.81 -11.06
CA ARG A 80 -13.71 -13.36 -11.87
C ARG A 80 -13.32 -14.60 -12.66
N SER A 81 -12.04 -14.80 -12.95
CA SER A 81 -11.51 -15.96 -13.67
C SER A 81 -10.98 -17.08 -12.75
N GLY A 82 -11.33 -17.03 -11.45
CA GLY A 82 -10.93 -18.04 -10.46
C GLY A 82 -9.54 -17.81 -9.85
N GLY A 83 -9.07 -16.55 -9.83
CA GLY A 83 -7.78 -16.17 -9.27
C GLY A 83 -6.60 -16.47 -10.18
N LYS A 84 -6.81 -16.50 -11.51
CA LYS A 84 -5.72 -16.73 -12.48
C LYS A 84 -4.79 -15.51 -12.56
N VAL A 85 -3.55 -15.74 -12.98
CA VAL A 85 -2.61 -14.65 -13.29
C VAL A 85 -3.16 -13.85 -14.47
N VAL A 86 -3.21 -12.53 -14.33
CA VAL A 86 -3.61 -11.57 -15.37
C VAL A 86 -2.51 -10.53 -15.47
N GLU A 87 -2.02 -10.30 -16.68
CA GLU A 87 -1.03 -9.26 -16.96
C GLU A 87 -1.64 -7.86 -16.82
N VAL A 88 -0.91 -6.95 -16.20
CA VAL A 88 -1.36 -5.56 -16.07
C VAL A 88 -1.15 -4.85 -17.40
N ALA A 89 -2.17 -4.17 -17.90
CA ALA A 89 -2.10 -3.49 -19.19
C ALA A 89 -0.88 -2.55 -19.27
N PRO A 90 -0.08 -2.58 -20.36
CA PRO A 90 1.06 -1.69 -20.53
C PRO A 90 0.61 -0.24 -20.71
N LEU A 91 1.54 0.71 -20.63
CA LEU A 91 1.25 2.12 -20.94
C LEU A 91 0.84 2.29 -22.41
N PRO A 92 -0.03 3.27 -22.73
CA PRO A 92 -0.39 3.60 -24.12
C PRO A 92 0.80 4.06 -24.96
#